data_AF-A0A6L6CXP9-F1
#
_entry.id   AF-A0A6L6CXP9-F1
#
_cell.length_a   1.000
_cell.length_b   1.000
_cell.length_c   1.000
_cell.angle_alpha   90.00
_cell.angle_beta   90.00
_cell.angle_gamma   90.00
#
_symmetry.space_group_name_H-M   'P 1'
#
loop_
_entity.id
_entity.type
_entity.pdbx_description
1 polymer ?
#
loop_
_entity_poly.entity_id
_entity_poly.type
_entity_poly.pdbx_seq_one_letter_code
_entity_poly.pdbx_strand_id
1 'polypeptide(L)'
;MCTVSVVKSHFVNRELSWLEFNRRVLALANETSVPLLERLKFVAIFSSNLDEFFQVRVGALHDQEEARVAVRSIDGLTATDQLGRIRSEVMQLAAQRDVVLRTLLQSLRIEGISLLQHE
;
A
#
# COMPACT_ATOMS: atom_id res chain seq x y z
N MET A 1 21.93 -4.93 -33.42
CA MET A 1 21.79 -5.10 -31.96
C MET A 1 22.09 -3.77 -31.30
N CYS A 2 21.07 -3.03 -30.85
CA CYS A 2 21.26 -1.78 -30.12
C CYS A 2 21.14 -2.12 -28.64
N THR A 3 22.25 -2.24 -27.93
CA THR A 3 22.27 -2.46 -26.49
C THR A 3 21.90 -1.14 -25.81
N VAL A 4 20.64 -1.01 -25.43
CA VAL A 4 20.20 0.07 -24.53
C VAL A 4 20.87 -0.18 -23.18
N SER A 5 21.92 0.60 -22.91
CA SER A 5 22.54 0.70 -21.60
C SER A 5 21.46 1.09 -20.58
N VAL A 6 21.17 0.21 -19.63
CA VAL A 6 20.31 0.51 -18.48
C VAL A 6 21.09 1.47 -17.60
N VAL A 7 20.91 2.77 -17.82
CA VAL A 7 21.36 3.80 -16.88
C VAL A 7 20.65 3.51 -15.56
N LYS A 8 21.43 3.23 -14.51
CA LYS A 8 20.92 2.99 -13.17
C LYS A 8 20.21 4.27 -12.71
N SER A 9 18.89 4.28 -12.76
CA SER A 9 18.10 5.44 -12.34
C SER A 9 18.30 5.67 -10.84
N HIS A 10 18.73 6.87 -10.46
CA HIS A 10 18.86 7.30 -9.06
C HIS A 10 17.51 7.63 -8.41
N PHE A 11 16.42 7.52 -9.17
CA PHE A 11 15.09 7.90 -8.72
C PHE A 11 14.26 6.66 -8.41
N VAL A 12 13.44 6.79 -7.36
CA VAL A 12 12.53 5.72 -6.92
C VAL A 12 11.24 5.82 -7.72
N ASN A 13 10.67 4.66 -8.07
CA ASN A 13 9.35 4.58 -8.68
C ASN A 13 8.32 5.35 -7.84
N ARG A 14 7.49 6.16 -8.50
CA ARG A 14 6.48 7.00 -7.83
C ARG A 14 5.46 6.16 -7.07
N GLU A 15 4.97 5.07 -7.66
CA GLU A 15 3.92 4.26 -7.09
C GLU A 15 4.43 3.44 -5.91
N LEU A 16 5.65 2.90 -6.01
CA LEU A 16 6.30 2.25 -4.87
C LEU A 16 6.61 3.24 -3.74
N SER A 17 7.04 4.47 -4.07
CA SER A 17 7.24 5.53 -3.06
C SER A 17 5.94 5.91 -2.35
N TRP A 18 4.81 5.86 -3.06
CA TRP A 18 3.48 6.07 -2.46
C TRP A 18 3.13 4.94 -1.49
N LEU A 19 3.41 3.68 -1.85
CA LEU A 19 3.22 2.54 -0.94
C LEU A 19 4.13 2.62 0.29
N GLU A 20 5.36 3.10 0.16
CA GLU A 20 6.25 3.39 1.31
C GLU A 20 5.68 4.48 2.23
N PHE A 21 5.02 5.50 1.67
CA PHE A 21 4.29 6.46 2.49
C PHE A 21 3.15 5.78 3.26
N ASN A 22 2.33 4.96 2.59
CA ASN A 22 1.23 4.28 3.27
C ASN A 22 1.71 3.26 4.31
N ARG A 23 2.88 2.62 4.10
CA ARG A 23 3.55 1.79 5.10
C ARG A 23 3.83 2.56 6.40
N ARG A 24 4.27 3.82 6.31
CA ARG A 24 4.51 4.66 7.48
C ARG A 24 3.21 5.02 8.22
N VAL A 25 2.10 5.20 7.49
CA VAL A 25 0.77 5.37 8.11
C VAL A 25 0.40 4.12 8.92
N LEU A 26 0.61 2.93 8.36
CA LEU A 26 0.35 1.67 9.07
C LEU A 26 1.28 1.49 10.28
N ALA A 27 2.53 1.96 10.20
CA ALA A 27 3.46 1.90 11.33
C ALA A 27 2.93 2.66 12.56
N LEU A 28 2.26 3.81 12.36
CA LEU A 28 1.62 4.57 13.46
C LEU A 28 0.49 3.78 14.14
N ALA A 29 -0.19 2.88 13.41
CA ALA A 29 -1.17 1.97 14.02
C ALA A 29 -0.51 0.90 14.92
N ASN A 30 0.79 0.66 14.77
CA ASN A 30 1.53 -0.30 15.60
C ASN A 30 2.30 0.36 16.76
N GLU A 31 2.39 1.68 16.80
CA GLU A 31 3.10 2.39 17.86
C GLU A 31 2.30 2.46 19.16
N THR A 32 2.85 1.91 20.26
CA THR A 32 2.20 1.88 21.57
C THR A 32 2.17 3.23 22.29
N SER A 33 2.97 4.20 21.84
CA SER A 33 2.93 5.59 22.29
C SER A 33 1.67 6.32 21.82
N VAL A 34 1.03 5.83 20.74
CA VAL A 34 -0.20 6.38 20.17
C VAL A 34 -1.41 5.81 20.92
N PRO A 35 -2.40 6.62 21.32
CA PRO A 35 -3.60 6.14 22.00
C PRO A 35 -4.35 5.07 21.19
N LEU A 36 -4.95 4.09 21.87
CA LEU A 36 -5.53 2.90 21.24
C LEU A 36 -6.53 3.21 20.12
N LEU A 37 -7.44 4.17 20.33
CA LEU A 37 -8.42 4.57 19.32
C LEU A 37 -7.80 5.33 18.14
N GLU A 38 -6.73 6.11 18.37
CA GLU A 38 -5.99 6.77 17.29
C GLU A 38 -5.25 5.74 16.41
N ARG A 39 -4.72 4.67 17.01
CA ARG A 39 -4.13 3.55 16.26
C ARG A 39 -5.15 2.86 15.36
N LEU A 40 -6.38 2.67 15.85
CA LEU A 40 -7.48 2.13 15.04
C LEU A 40 -7.83 3.07 13.88
N LYS A 41 -7.84 4.39 14.11
CA LYS A 41 -8.02 5.38 13.02
C LYS A 41 -6.91 5.29 11.99
N PHE A 42 -5.65 5.08 12.37
CA PHE A 42 -4.56 4.88 11.40
C PHE A 42 -4.75 3.64 10.53
N VAL A 43 -5.33 2.54 11.05
CA VAL A 43 -5.71 1.38 10.22
C VAL A 43 -6.78 1.76 9.19
N ALA A 44 -7.77 2.57 9.59
CA ALA A 44 -8.81 3.05 8.68
C ALA A 44 -8.24 4.01 7.61
N ILE A 45 -7.39 4.96 8.00
CA ILE A 45 -6.70 5.90 7.10
C ILE A 45 -5.84 5.13 6.10
N PHE A 46 -5.04 4.16 6.56
CA PHE A 46 -4.24 3.29 5.70
C PHE A 46 -5.09 2.61 4.62
N SER A 47 -6.26 2.09 5.01
CA SER A 47 -7.16 1.38 4.11
C SER A 47 -7.83 2.32 3.10
N SER A 48 -8.32 3.48 3.56
CA SER A 48 -8.90 4.51 2.68
C SER A 48 -7.89 5.05 1.67
N ASN A 49 -6.65 5.30 2.10
CA ASN A 49 -5.58 5.72 1.19
C ASN A 49 -5.34 4.64 0.13
N LEU A 50 -5.30 3.37 0.54
CA LEU A 50 -5.06 2.26 -0.37
C LEU A 50 -6.18 2.15 -1.41
N ASP A 51 -7.44 2.34 -1.01
CA ASP A 51 -8.58 2.37 -1.94
C ASP A 51 -8.44 3.48 -3.00
N GLU A 52 -8.06 4.69 -2.59
CA GLU A 52 -7.80 5.81 -3.51
C GLU A 52 -6.64 5.48 -4.46
N PHE A 53 -5.56 4.88 -3.95
CA PHE A 53 -4.44 4.45 -4.77
C PHE A 53 -4.85 3.43 -5.84
N PHE A 54 -5.72 2.47 -5.50
CA PHE A 54 -6.26 1.54 -6.49
C PHE A 54 -7.10 2.23 -7.56
N GLN A 55 -8.02 3.10 -7.14
CA GLN A 55 -8.91 3.81 -8.07
C GLN A 55 -8.13 4.71 -9.04
N VAL A 56 -7.12 5.43 -8.54
CA VAL A 56 -6.41 6.44 -9.33
C VAL A 56 -5.17 5.89 -10.01
N ARG A 57 -4.26 5.26 -9.25
CA ARG A 57 -2.92 4.88 -9.75
C ARG A 57 -2.94 3.53 -10.43
N VAL A 58 -3.55 2.53 -9.82
CA VAL A 58 -3.63 1.18 -10.40
C VAL A 58 -4.54 1.18 -11.62
N GLY A 59 -5.66 1.90 -11.58
CA GLY A 59 -6.52 2.13 -12.75
C GLY A 59 -5.75 2.69 -13.94
N ALA A 60 -4.99 3.78 -13.74
CA ALA A 60 -4.19 4.39 -14.81
C ALA A 60 -3.10 3.46 -15.38
N LEU A 61 -2.52 2.57 -14.56
CA LEU A 61 -1.55 1.58 -15.04
C LEU A 61 -2.22 0.48 -15.86
N HIS A 62 -3.43 0.05 -15.49
CA HIS A 62 -4.22 -0.90 -16.29
C HIS A 62 -4.62 -0.29 -17.64
N ASP A 63 -5.06 0.97 -17.67
CA ASP A 63 -5.38 1.67 -18.93
C ASP A 63 -4.16 1.71 -19.87
N GLN A 64 -2.96 1.97 -19.33
CA GLN A 64 -1.71 1.95 -20.09
C GLN A 64 -1.35 0.56 -20.63
N GLU A 65 -1.54 -0.48 -19.81
CA GLU A 65 -1.31 -1.87 -20.19
C GLU A 65 -2.26 -2.31 -21.31
N GLU A 66 -3.55 -2.01 -21.19
CA GLU A 66 -4.58 -2.35 -22.18
C GLU A 66 -4.34 -1.62 -23.51
N ALA A 67 -3.99 -0.34 -23.45
CA ALA A 67 -3.63 0.46 -24.62
C ALA A 67 -2.28 0.06 -25.25
N ARG A 68 -1.55 -0.90 -24.67
CA ARG A 68 -0.22 -1.37 -25.11
C ARG A 68 0.79 -0.23 -25.27
N VAL A 69 0.69 0.76 -24.40
CA VAL A 69 1.54 1.94 -24.42
C VAL A 69 2.93 1.55 -23.90
N ALA A 70 3.95 1.69 -24.74
CA ALA A 70 5.34 1.36 -24.38
C ALA A 70 6.03 2.42 -23.52
N VAL A 71 5.26 3.19 -22.72
CA VAL A 71 5.81 4.19 -21.80
C VAL A 71 6.42 3.46 -20.62
N ARG A 72 7.66 3.83 -20.29
CA ARG A 72 8.38 3.33 -19.13
C ARG A 72 8.40 4.38 -18.04
N SER A 73 8.34 3.93 -16.80
CA SER A 73 8.60 4.78 -15.64
C SER A 73 10.05 5.28 -15.65
N ILE A 74 10.34 6.22 -14.77
CA ILE A 74 11.64 6.89 -14.66
C ILE A 74 12.75 5.93 -14.19
N ASP A 75 12.37 4.82 -13.56
CA ASP A 75 13.22 3.69 -13.20
C ASP A 75 13.22 2.55 -14.24
N GLY A 76 12.59 2.77 -15.41
CA GLY A 76 12.64 1.89 -16.58
C GLY A 76 11.60 0.77 -16.61
N LEU A 77 10.66 0.74 -15.66
CA LEU A 77 9.64 -0.31 -15.56
C LEU A 77 8.48 -0.08 -16.55
N THR A 78 7.94 -1.16 -17.10
CA THR A 78 6.68 -1.13 -17.85
C THR A 78 5.47 -1.02 -16.90
N ALA A 79 4.27 -0.77 -17.43
CA ALA A 79 3.04 -0.82 -16.63
C ALA A 79 2.86 -2.20 -15.96
N THR A 80 3.05 -3.29 -16.71
CA THR A 80 2.98 -4.67 -16.21
C THR A 80 4.01 -4.94 -15.10
N ASP A 81 5.26 -4.47 -15.26
CA ASP A 81 6.28 -4.61 -14.22
C ASP A 81 5.89 -3.87 -12.94
N GLN A 82 5.35 -2.65 -13.07
CA GLN A 82 4.89 -1.84 -11.94
C GLN A 82 3.71 -2.52 -11.24
N LEU A 83 2.70 -2.99 -11.98
CA LEU A 83 1.55 -3.72 -11.44
C LEU A 83 1.98 -4.97 -10.67
N GLY A 84 2.93 -5.73 -11.20
CA GLY A 84 3.50 -6.90 -10.51
C GLY A 84 4.17 -6.55 -9.18
N ARG A 85 4.98 -5.48 -9.15
CA ARG A 85 5.63 -5.01 -7.91
C ARG A 85 4.63 -4.45 -6.91
N ILE A 86 3.68 -3.62 -7.38
CA ILE A 86 2.59 -3.07 -6.55
C ILE A 86 1.82 -4.20 -5.89
N ARG A 87 1.44 -5.25 -6.64
CA ARG A 87 0.72 -6.40 -6.08
C ARG A 87 1.50 -7.06 -4.95
N SER A 88 2.80 -7.31 -5.15
CA SER A 88 3.65 -7.90 -4.11
C SER A 88 3.68 -7.06 -2.84
N GLU A 89 3.93 -5.75 -2.97
CA GLU A 89 4.00 -4.82 -1.84
C GLU A 89 2.65 -4.68 -1.11
N VAL A 90 1.55 -4.57 -1.86
CA VAL A 90 0.21 -4.46 -1.27
C VAL A 90 -0.16 -5.72 -0.50
N MET A 91 0.15 -6.91 -1.01
CA MET A 91 -0.12 -8.17 -0.30
C MET A 91 0.63 -8.23 1.04
N GLN A 92 1.87 -7.77 1.07
CA GLN A 92 2.65 -7.70 2.32
C GLN A 92 2.04 -6.69 3.30
N LEU A 93 1.68 -5.50 2.83
CA LEU A 93 1.06 -4.47 3.67
C LEU A 93 -0.32 -4.88 4.20
N ALA A 94 -1.13 -5.56 3.38
CA ALA A 94 -2.44 -6.08 3.80
C ALA A 94 -2.30 -7.14 4.90
N ALA A 95 -1.33 -8.06 4.77
CA ALA A 95 -1.04 -9.04 5.81
C ALA A 95 -0.58 -8.37 7.12
N GLN A 96 0.27 -7.34 7.03
CA GLN A 96 0.69 -6.56 8.20
C GLN A 96 -0.50 -5.83 8.85
N ARG A 97 -1.36 -5.20 8.05
CA ARG A 97 -2.58 -4.55 8.53
C ARG A 97 -3.46 -5.53 9.30
N ASP A 98 -3.65 -6.75 8.79
CA ASP A 98 -4.50 -7.75 9.45
C ASP A 98 -3.93 -8.19 10.81
N VAL A 99 -2.61 -8.32 10.92
CA VAL A 99 -1.95 -8.58 12.20
C VAL A 99 -2.18 -7.42 13.17
N VAL A 100 -1.93 -6.18 12.74
CA VAL A 100 -2.12 -4.99 13.58
C VAL A 100 -3.57 -4.87 14.03
N LEU A 101 -4.53 -5.01 13.12
CA LEU A 101 -5.96 -4.92 13.42
C LEU A 101 -6.37 -5.98 14.44
N ARG A 102 -5.98 -7.26 14.26
CA ARG A 102 -6.29 -8.32 15.24
C ARG A 102 -5.76 -7.97 16.63
N THR A 103 -4.53 -7.47 16.73
CA THR A 103 -3.94 -7.03 18.01
C THR A 103 -4.74 -5.89 18.63
N LEU A 104 -5.12 -4.88 17.83
CA LEU A 104 -5.92 -3.75 18.32
C LEU A 104 -7.30 -4.19 18.80
N LEU A 105 -7.97 -5.10 18.09
CA LEU A 105 -9.27 -5.64 18.50
C LEU A 105 -9.16 -6.41 19.83
N GLN A 106 -8.06 -7.12 20.06
CA GLN A 106 -7.81 -7.76 21.36
C GLN A 106 -7.59 -6.72 22.47
N SER A 107 -6.80 -5.67 22.21
CA SER A 107 -6.61 -4.58 23.18
C SER A 107 -7.91 -3.86 23.52
N LEU A 108 -8.76 -3.59 22.52
CA LEU A 108 -10.07 -2.98 22.75
C LEU A 108 -10.95 -3.85 23.65
N ARG A 109 -10.93 -5.17 23.44
CA ARG A 109 -11.71 -6.11 24.26
C ARG A 109 -11.27 -6.08 25.73
N ILE A 110 -9.97 -5.93 26.01
CA ILE A 110 -9.44 -5.79 27.37
C ILE A 110 -9.97 -4.50 28.03
N GLU A 111 -10.06 -3.41 27.26
CA GLU A 111 -10.65 -2.14 27.68
C GLU A 111 -12.20 -2.15 27.71
N GLY A 112 -12.82 -3.32 27.54
CA GLY A 112 -14.28 -3.49 27.57
C GLY A 112 -15.02 -3.09 26.29
N ILE A 113 -14.31 -2.80 25.20
CA ILE A 113 -14.87 -2.44 23.89
C ILE A 113 -14.81 -3.67 22.96
N SER A 114 -15.97 -4.17 22.53
CA SER A 114 -16.05 -5.30 21.60
C SER A 114 -16.83 -4.95 20.34
N LEU A 115 -16.30 -5.33 19.17
CA LEU A 115 -17.05 -5.30 17.92
C LEU A 115 -17.96 -6.52 17.85
N LEU A 116 -19.26 -6.29 17.76
CA LEU A 116 -20.24 -7.33 17.51
C LEU A 116 -20.35 -7.54 16.00
N GLN A 117 -20.20 -8.78 15.55
CA GLN A 117 -20.57 -9.15 14.18
C GLN A 117 -22.05 -9.52 14.17
N HIS A 118 -22.80 -8.99 13.21
CA HIS A 118 -24.14 -9.44 12.90
C HIS A 118 -24.06 -10.30 11.64
N GLU A 119 -24.71 -11.46 11.67
CA GLU A 119 -24.83 -12.37 10.51
C GLU A 119 -25.78 -11.80 9.45
#